data_AF-A0A9X3S5B7-F1
#
_entry.id   AF-A0A9X3S5B7-F1
#
_cell.length_a   1.000
_cell.length_b   1.000
_cell.length_c   1.000
_cell.angle_alpha   90.00
_cell.angle_beta   90.00
_cell.angle_gamma   90.00
#
_symmetry.space_group_name_H-M   'P 1'
#
loop_
_entity.id
_entity.type
_entity.pdbx_description
1 polymer ?
#
loop_
_entity_poly.entity_id
_entity_poly.type
_entity_poly.pdbx_seq_one_letter_code
_entity_poly.pdbx_strand_id
1 'polypeptide(L)'
;MSGLVSGRAPVGATAATVIDDRGDEHRVPVVDGAYAVDLGDVGFSEPLVRFEDADGALVAAPLPDGPRTRVEDARDPCPVCAARAWVQLDDGLRCERCGFDAGALWGTMAKSVAVMPGDPIALAPGEESPGERRDRERREALAAALTFPVYAVPDCGAYLSSFDEDATYVSITHRAGEELDVVTGTHPEVARGDLRDQLTYRLDPPFDEDAQLSPAARQLSYDHADRLLRRRVARLPVRTRELLVDGAPVPFAFLALDEAWVARAELGGATVTIAALEVPPEQVTLGRLLDVTDPSAGTTVDAPPRDVTSRAGVERLIADCGLEAHRERILASIRPGYRLEEADDGPHRMGGLPDLAPGETWPLDEEGEPYTFVAQIDCSALPPLPTGFGAPAWDHGGALLRIFAAVEGAVEEFPAVVLACPADAPLTRASGEDLAYETEEQHAQAVPSLTTVLGYGSGADDEAREAFAALDQELKRGATFTNQLLGHARSPYDDDVRPGARWGGMEDEDPDQWWVLAMFNTAGFEVGDGHGLAFMVPAEDLAAGRYDRVVTEMSTG
;
A
#
# COMPACT_ATOMS: atom_id res chain seq x y z
N MET A 1 -8.33 -17.76 -24.85
CA MET A 1 -8.12 -17.20 -26.21
C MET A 1 -7.84 -18.35 -27.16
N SER A 2 -8.27 -18.32 -28.42
CA SER A 2 -7.73 -19.27 -29.40
C SER A 2 -6.28 -18.90 -29.67
N GLY A 3 -5.33 -19.80 -29.42
CA GLY A 3 -3.89 -19.61 -29.59
C GLY A 3 -3.44 -19.56 -31.06
N LEU A 4 -4.11 -18.78 -31.92
CA LEU A 4 -3.74 -18.62 -33.31
C LEU A 4 -2.62 -17.58 -33.44
N VAL A 5 -1.41 -18.03 -33.77
CA VAL A 5 -0.28 -17.17 -34.13
C VAL A 5 -0.16 -17.14 -35.65
N SER A 6 -0.16 -15.96 -36.26
CA SER A 6 0.03 -15.84 -37.71
C SER A 6 0.74 -14.54 -38.08
N GLY A 7 1.35 -14.53 -39.26
CA GLY A 7 2.06 -13.34 -39.74
C GLY A 7 2.68 -13.53 -41.12
N ARG A 8 3.37 -12.49 -41.59
CA ARG A 8 4.19 -12.56 -42.81
C ARG A 8 5.57 -13.11 -42.48
N ALA A 9 6.06 -13.99 -43.33
CA ALA A 9 7.41 -14.52 -43.24
C ALA A 9 8.39 -13.65 -44.07
N PRO A 10 9.67 -13.55 -43.68
CA PRO A 10 10.70 -12.90 -44.49
C PRO A 10 10.87 -13.57 -45.86
N VAL A 11 11.32 -12.80 -46.86
CA VAL A 11 11.61 -13.33 -48.20
C VAL A 11 12.66 -14.44 -48.12
N GLY A 12 12.36 -15.60 -48.71
CA GLY A 12 13.23 -16.77 -48.70
C GLY A 12 12.91 -17.79 -47.59
N ALA A 13 12.08 -17.44 -46.61
CA ALA A 13 11.60 -18.39 -45.62
C ALA A 13 10.63 -19.40 -46.26
N THR A 14 10.84 -20.69 -45.97
CA THR A 14 9.96 -21.79 -46.40
C THR A 14 9.29 -22.49 -45.22
N ALA A 15 9.80 -22.29 -44.01
CA ALA A 15 9.22 -22.77 -42.77
C ALA A 15 9.25 -21.69 -41.68
N ALA A 16 8.28 -21.75 -40.79
CA ALA A 16 8.23 -20.98 -39.54
C ALA A 16 8.13 -21.96 -38.37
N THR A 17 8.89 -21.73 -37.31
CA THR A 17 8.80 -22.45 -36.04
C THR A 17 8.33 -21.46 -34.99
N VAL A 18 7.12 -21.67 -34.46
CA VAL A 18 6.58 -20.90 -33.34
C VAL A 18 6.97 -21.58 -32.04
N ILE A 19 7.54 -20.85 -31.10
CA ILE A 19 7.90 -21.34 -29.77
C ILE A 19 6.84 -20.82 -28.80
N ASP A 20 6.09 -21.71 -28.16
CA ASP A 20 5.03 -21.32 -27.23
C ASP A 20 5.57 -20.97 -25.84
N ASP A 21 4.67 -20.56 -24.93
CA ASP A 21 5.02 -20.24 -23.55
C ASP A 21 5.56 -21.44 -22.78
N ARG A 22 5.35 -22.69 -23.22
CA ARG A 22 5.98 -23.88 -22.61
C ARG A 22 7.38 -24.13 -23.16
N GLY A 23 7.78 -23.43 -24.22
CA GLY A 23 9.01 -23.66 -24.95
C GLY A 23 8.91 -24.78 -25.97
N ASP A 24 7.72 -25.29 -26.27
CA ASP A 24 7.53 -26.30 -27.30
C ASP A 24 7.59 -25.64 -28.69
N GLU A 25 8.25 -26.32 -29.63
CA GLU A 25 8.47 -25.82 -30.99
C GLU A 25 7.43 -26.39 -31.96
N HIS A 26 6.69 -25.50 -32.63
CA HIS A 26 5.63 -25.82 -33.58
C HIS A 26 6.03 -25.37 -34.99
N ARG A 27 6.55 -26.31 -35.78
CA ARG A 27 7.00 -26.05 -37.14
C ARG A 27 5.85 -26.15 -38.14
N VAL A 28 5.67 -25.11 -38.94
CA VAL A 28 4.69 -25.04 -40.04
C VAL A 28 5.33 -24.57 -41.34
N PRO A 29 4.78 -24.98 -42.51
CA PRO A 29 5.22 -24.44 -43.78
C PRO A 29 4.81 -22.97 -43.93
N VAL A 30 5.65 -22.19 -44.62
CA VAL A 30 5.29 -20.85 -45.10
C VAL A 30 4.58 -21.00 -46.46
N VAL A 31 3.36 -20.50 -46.56
CA VAL A 31 2.54 -20.54 -47.78
C VAL A 31 2.27 -19.13 -48.23
N ASP A 32 2.62 -18.81 -49.49
CA ASP A 32 2.48 -17.47 -50.09
C ASP A 32 3.07 -16.34 -49.22
N GLY A 33 4.20 -16.62 -48.56
CA GLY A 33 4.90 -15.67 -47.69
C GLY A 33 4.23 -15.42 -46.34
N ALA A 34 3.28 -16.26 -45.92
CA ALA A 34 2.63 -16.21 -44.63
C ALA A 34 2.72 -17.54 -43.87
N TYR A 35 2.56 -17.49 -42.55
CA TYR A 35 2.46 -18.65 -41.69
C TYR A 35 1.28 -18.50 -40.73
N ALA A 36 0.72 -19.62 -40.28
CA ALA A 36 -0.29 -19.67 -39.23
C ALA A 36 -0.12 -20.97 -38.43
N VAL A 37 -0.19 -20.86 -37.11
CA VAL A 37 -0.13 -21.98 -36.16
C VAL A 37 -1.30 -21.82 -35.20
N ASP A 38 -2.16 -22.83 -35.14
CA ASP A 38 -3.20 -22.92 -34.12
C ASP A 38 -2.69 -23.79 -32.97
N LEU A 39 -2.44 -23.16 -31.83
CA LEU A 39 -1.95 -23.80 -30.61
C LEU A 39 -3.08 -24.22 -29.66
N GLY A 40 -4.34 -24.02 -30.06
CA GLY A 40 -5.51 -24.34 -29.25
C GLY A 40 -5.53 -23.54 -27.94
N ASP A 41 -5.63 -24.24 -26.81
CA ASP A 41 -5.63 -23.65 -25.47
C ASP A 41 -4.21 -23.37 -24.94
N VAL A 42 -3.17 -23.70 -25.70
CA VAL A 42 -1.80 -23.30 -25.37
C VAL A 42 -1.67 -21.83 -25.76
N GLY A 43 -1.91 -20.95 -24.79
CA GLY A 43 -1.78 -19.51 -24.95
C GLY A 43 -0.37 -19.08 -25.37
N PHE A 44 -0.28 -17.84 -25.82
CA PHE A 44 0.99 -17.14 -26.01
C PHE A 44 0.87 -15.76 -25.40
N SER A 45 1.82 -15.44 -24.56
CA SER A 45 2.01 -14.11 -24.02
C SER A 45 2.91 -13.26 -24.94
N GLU A 46 3.83 -13.92 -25.66
CA GLU A 46 4.73 -13.32 -26.66
C GLU A 46 4.96 -14.31 -27.82
N PRO A 47 4.66 -13.94 -29.09
CA PRO A 47 4.88 -14.85 -30.22
C PRO A 47 6.37 -14.90 -30.60
N LEU A 48 7.06 -15.96 -30.16
CA LEU A 48 8.45 -16.24 -30.55
C LEU A 48 8.49 -17.03 -31.85
N VAL A 49 8.98 -16.45 -32.94
CA VAL A 49 8.96 -17.09 -34.27
C VAL A 49 10.34 -17.14 -34.92
N ARG A 50 10.77 -18.35 -35.29
CA ARG A 50 12.00 -18.63 -36.04
C ARG A 50 11.67 -18.95 -37.50
N PHE A 51 12.31 -18.29 -38.45
CA PHE A 51 12.13 -18.57 -39.88
C PHE A 51 13.32 -19.31 -40.47
N GLU A 52 13.05 -20.27 -41.34
CA GLU A 52 14.07 -21.11 -41.96
C GLU A 52 13.84 -21.24 -43.48
N ASP A 53 14.91 -21.31 -44.26
CA ASP A 53 14.86 -21.57 -45.70
C ASP A 53 14.69 -23.07 -46.00
N ALA A 54 14.77 -23.44 -47.28
CA ALA A 54 14.61 -24.83 -47.73
C ALA A 54 15.71 -25.77 -47.22
N ASP A 55 16.88 -25.23 -46.88
CA ASP A 55 18.03 -25.97 -46.36
C ASP A 55 18.03 -26.01 -44.81
N GLY A 56 17.03 -25.39 -44.17
CA GLY A 56 16.93 -25.26 -42.72
C GLY A 56 17.81 -24.17 -42.13
N ALA A 57 18.40 -23.30 -42.96
CA ALA A 57 19.19 -22.18 -42.47
C ALA A 57 18.27 -21.04 -41.99
N LEU A 58 18.68 -20.35 -40.92
CA LEU A 58 17.95 -19.24 -40.34
C LEU A 58 17.80 -18.09 -41.34
N VAL A 59 16.56 -17.64 -41.57
CA VAL A 59 16.23 -16.46 -42.37
C VAL A 59 15.90 -15.31 -41.43
N ALA A 60 16.76 -14.30 -41.39
CA ALA A 60 16.54 -13.13 -40.54
C ALA A 60 15.37 -12.27 -41.04
N ALA A 61 14.54 -11.78 -40.12
CA ALA A 61 13.65 -10.67 -40.46
C ALA A 61 14.47 -9.41 -40.76
N PRO A 62 14.12 -8.63 -41.80
CA PRO A 62 14.84 -7.42 -42.13
C PRO A 62 14.74 -6.43 -40.95
N LEU A 63 15.88 -5.94 -40.49
CA LEU A 63 15.93 -4.87 -39.51
C LEU A 63 15.57 -3.53 -40.18
N PRO A 64 14.88 -2.62 -39.49
CA PRO A 64 14.73 -1.25 -39.95
C PRO A 64 16.06 -0.59 -40.35
N ASP A 65 16.01 0.30 -41.33
CA ASP A 65 17.12 1.21 -41.64
C ASP A 65 17.28 2.21 -40.50
N GLY A 66 18.53 2.56 -40.16
CA GLY A 66 18.81 3.51 -39.08
C GLY A 66 20.16 3.28 -38.40
N PRO A 67 20.55 4.17 -37.48
CA PRO A 67 21.72 3.95 -36.63
C PRO A 67 21.50 2.71 -35.75
N ARG A 68 22.58 1.95 -35.50
CA ARG A 68 22.55 0.73 -34.70
C ARG A 68 23.58 0.84 -33.60
N THR A 69 23.15 0.71 -32.35
CA THR A 69 24.05 0.66 -31.20
C THR A 69 24.07 -0.74 -30.63
N ARG A 70 25.23 -1.39 -30.60
CA ARG A 70 25.36 -2.72 -30.02
C ARG A 70 25.18 -2.66 -28.50
N VAL A 71 24.40 -3.57 -27.94
CA VAL A 71 24.20 -3.71 -26.49
C VAL A 71 25.19 -4.75 -25.97
N GLU A 72 26.41 -4.32 -25.66
CA GLU A 72 27.54 -5.23 -25.35
C GLU A 72 27.45 -5.87 -23.96
N ASP A 73 26.72 -5.24 -23.05
CA ASP A 73 26.52 -5.65 -21.67
C ASP A 73 25.29 -6.55 -21.46
N ALA A 74 24.48 -6.79 -22.51
CA ALA A 74 23.39 -7.75 -22.47
C ALA A 74 23.91 -9.19 -22.38
N ARG A 75 23.57 -9.88 -21.27
CA ARG A 75 24.02 -11.25 -20.98
C ARG A 75 23.08 -12.32 -21.54
N ASP A 76 21.82 -11.98 -21.76
CA ASP A 76 20.79 -12.93 -22.15
C ASP A 76 20.83 -13.25 -23.64
N PRO A 77 20.72 -14.53 -24.03
CA PRO A 77 20.64 -14.91 -25.44
C PRO A 77 19.27 -14.58 -26.03
N CYS A 78 19.23 -14.30 -27.33
CA CYS A 78 17.99 -14.20 -28.08
C CYS A 78 17.17 -15.51 -27.96
N PRO A 79 15.89 -15.45 -27.54
CA PRO A 79 15.08 -16.64 -27.31
C PRO A 79 14.76 -17.43 -28.60
N VAL A 80 14.92 -16.80 -29.77
CA VAL A 80 14.62 -17.40 -31.08
C VAL A 80 15.82 -18.12 -31.69
N CYS A 81 17.02 -17.53 -31.62
CA CYS A 81 18.22 -18.06 -32.30
C CYS A 81 19.44 -18.29 -31.38
N ALA A 82 19.26 -18.11 -30.07
CA ALA A 82 20.28 -18.26 -29.02
C ALA A 82 21.51 -17.33 -29.14
N ALA A 83 21.54 -16.39 -30.09
CA ALA A 83 22.66 -15.47 -30.26
C ALA A 83 22.62 -14.32 -29.24
N ARG A 84 23.80 -13.88 -28.77
CA ARG A 84 24.02 -12.66 -28.00
C ARG A 84 24.45 -11.51 -28.92
N ALA A 85 23.56 -11.16 -29.83
CA ALA A 85 23.79 -10.16 -30.87
C ALA A 85 22.67 -9.12 -30.82
N TRP A 86 22.55 -8.41 -29.71
CA TRP A 86 21.52 -7.40 -29.51
C TRP A 86 21.98 -6.04 -30.02
N VAL A 87 21.08 -5.36 -30.72
CA VAL A 87 21.25 -3.98 -31.19
C VAL A 87 20.05 -3.15 -30.78
N GLN A 88 20.32 -1.94 -30.32
CA GLN A 88 19.33 -0.89 -30.11
C GLN A 88 19.16 -0.09 -31.39
N LEU A 89 17.91 0.07 -31.81
CA LEU A 89 17.43 0.95 -32.87
C LEU A 89 16.59 2.06 -32.24
N ASP A 90 16.24 3.08 -33.02
CA ASP A 90 15.43 4.22 -32.54
C ASP A 90 14.08 3.80 -31.94
N ASP A 91 13.53 2.67 -32.37
CA ASP A 91 12.19 2.17 -32.01
C ASP A 91 12.20 0.91 -31.11
N GLY A 92 13.36 0.39 -30.71
CA GLY A 92 13.42 -0.77 -29.81
C GLY A 92 14.70 -1.61 -29.85
N LEU A 93 14.61 -2.82 -29.31
CA LEU A 93 15.72 -3.77 -29.16
C LEU A 93 15.53 -4.97 -30.08
N ARG A 94 16.50 -5.22 -30.95
CA ARG A 94 16.44 -6.32 -31.94
C ARG A 94 17.63 -7.26 -31.84
N CYS A 95 17.40 -8.53 -32.14
CA CYS A 95 18.50 -9.46 -32.38
C CYS A 95 19.03 -9.29 -33.81
N GLU A 96 20.29 -8.91 -33.97
CA GLU A 96 20.96 -8.71 -35.25
C GLU A 96 20.99 -9.97 -36.12
N ARG A 97 21.01 -11.16 -35.50
CA ARG A 97 21.10 -12.44 -36.21
C ARG A 97 19.79 -12.91 -36.82
N CYS A 98 18.66 -12.72 -36.15
CA CYS A 98 17.37 -13.28 -36.56
C CYS A 98 16.28 -12.22 -36.79
N GLY A 99 16.50 -10.98 -36.35
CA GLY A 99 15.54 -9.89 -36.44
C GLY A 99 14.44 -9.88 -35.37
N PHE A 100 14.52 -10.78 -34.37
CA PHE A 100 13.56 -10.82 -33.26
C PHE A 100 13.49 -9.47 -32.50
N ASP A 101 12.28 -9.06 -32.14
CA ASP A 101 11.98 -7.83 -31.40
C ASP A 101 11.73 -8.10 -29.93
N ALA A 102 12.57 -7.57 -29.04
CA ALA A 102 12.35 -7.69 -27.61
C ALA A 102 11.46 -6.57 -27.04
N GLY A 103 11.10 -5.53 -27.83
CA GLY A 103 10.43 -4.33 -27.31
C GLY A 103 8.99 -4.11 -27.76
N ALA A 104 8.44 -4.95 -28.64
CA ALA A 104 7.13 -4.72 -29.25
C ALA A 104 5.96 -4.67 -28.24
N LEU A 105 6.08 -5.33 -27.09
CA LEU A 105 5.01 -5.43 -26.09
C LEU A 105 5.01 -4.24 -25.09
N TRP A 106 6.20 -3.72 -24.74
CA TRP A 106 6.33 -2.66 -23.75
C TRP A 106 5.80 -1.30 -24.20
N GLY A 107 5.75 -1.03 -25.51
CA GLY A 107 5.10 0.18 -26.04
C GLY A 107 3.61 0.30 -25.68
N THR A 108 2.97 -0.81 -25.28
CA THR A 108 1.56 -0.86 -24.84
C THR A 108 1.40 -0.73 -23.32
N MET A 109 2.32 -1.30 -22.51
CA MET A 109 2.25 -1.22 -21.04
C MET A 109 3.01 -0.02 -20.43
N ALA A 110 4.10 0.45 -21.05
CA ALA A 110 4.84 1.62 -20.57
C ALA A 110 4.02 2.93 -20.64
N LYS A 111 2.93 2.96 -21.42
CA LYS A 111 1.95 4.06 -21.39
C LYS A 111 1.07 4.06 -20.14
N SER A 112 0.96 2.93 -19.45
CA SER A 112 0.19 2.79 -18.20
C SER A 112 1.05 3.11 -16.98
N VAL A 113 2.35 2.80 -17.02
CA VAL A 113 3.31 3.14 -15.94
C VAL A 113 3.72 4.63 -15.98
N ALA A 114 3.57 5.31 -17.12
CA ALA A 114 3.95 6.72 -17.29
C ALA A 114 2.87 7.74 -16.89
N VAL A 115 1.78 7.32 -16.22
CA VAL A 115 0.85 8.23 -15.54
C VAL A 115 0.75 7.81 -14.08
N MET A 116 1.85 8.02 -13.33
CA MET A 116 1.67 8.35 -11.93
C MET A 116 0.76 9.59 -11.91
N PRO A 117 -0.39 9.59 -11.22
CA PRO A 117 -1.23 10.77 -11.12
C PRO A 117 -0.33 11.93 -10.69
N GLY A 118 -0.35 13.01 -11.49
CA GLY A 118 0.37 14.23 -11.12
C GLY A 118 -0.08 14.68 -9.73
N ASP A 119 0.85 15.31 -9.01
CA ASP A 119 0.68 15.78 -7.64
C ASP A 119 -0.75 16.31 -7.42
N PRO A 120 -1.48 15.81 -6.39
CA PRO A 120 -2.83 16.26 -6.12
C PRO A 120 -2.83 17.78 -5.99
N ILE A 121 -3.67 18.45 -6.78
CA ILE A 121 -3.91 19.88 -6.61
C ILE A 121 -4.55 20.05 -5.23
N ALA A 122 -3.84 20.70 -4.31
CA ALA A 122 -4.36 21.06 -3.00
C ALA A 122 -5.68 21.82 -3.16
N LEU A 123 -6.78 21.17 -2.78
CA LEU A 123 -8.11 21.75 -2.68
C LEU A 123 -8.29 22.22 -1.25
N ALA A 124 -9.21 23.17 -1.05
CA ALA A 124 -9.55 23.63 0.28
C ALA A 124 -10.05 22.42 1.12
N PRO A 125 -9.52 22.20 2.34
CA PRO A 125 -9.98 21.13 3.22
C PRO A 125 -11.51 21.25 3.46
N GLY A 126 -12.23 20.12 3.46
CA GLY A 126 -13.68 20.05 3.70
C GLY A 126 -14.55 20.03 2.46
N GLU A 127 -14.02 20.58 1.36
CA GLU A 127 -14.55 20.23 0.06
C GLU A 127 -13.91 18.90 -0.34
N GLU A 128 -14.70 17.82 -0.26
CA GLU A 128 -14.36 16.61 -1.01
C GLU A 128 -13.89 17.05 -2.38
N SER A 129 -12.66 16.67 -2.69
CA SER A 129 -12.08 17.06 -3.95
C SER A 129 -13.02 16.62 -5.06
N PRO A 130 -13.11 17.35 -6.19
CA PRO A 130 -13.87 16.87 -7.33
C PRO A 130 -13.42 15.46 -7.79
N GLY A 131 -12.24 14.99 -7.38
CA GLY A 131 -11.78 13.61 -7.47
C GLY A 131 -12.46 12.69 -6.46
N GLU A 132 -12.33 12.92 -5.15
CA GLU A 132 -12.94 12.11 -4.09
C GLU A 132 -14.46 12.02 -4.21
N ARG A 133 -15.13 13.13 -4.53
CA ARG A 133 -16.58 13.11 -4.79
C ARG A 133 -16.93 12.23 -5.97
N ARG A 134 -16.17 12.35 -7.06
CA ARG A 134 -16.36 11.49 -8.24
C ARG A 134 -16.06 10.03 -7.90
N ASP A 135 -15.07 9.74 -7.09
CA ASP A 135 -14.74 8.39 -6.68
C ASP A 135 -15.82 7.80 -5.77
N ARG A 136 -16.35 8.57 -4.80
CA ARG A 136 -17.49 8.16 -3.99
C ARG A 136 -18.72 7.92 -4.85
N GLU A 137 -19.10 8.86 -5.72
CA GLU A 137 -20.23 8.71 -6.64
C GLU A 137 -20.06 7.49 -7.55
N ARG A 138 -18.84 7.22 -8.03
CA ARG A 138 -18.54 6.01 -8.82
C ARG A 138 -18.65 4.73 -8.00
N ARG A 139 -18.22 4.73 -6.73
CA ARG A 139 -18.38 3.59 -5.81
C ARG A 139 -19.85 3.31 -5.48
N GLU A 140 -20.62 4.35 -5.20
CA GLU A 140 -22.06 4.23 -4.96
C GLU A 140 -22.79 3.73 -6.21
N ALA A 141 -22.44 4.25 -7.39
CA ALA A 141 -22.99 3.78 -8.66
C ALA A 141 -22.62 2.32 -8.94
N LEU A 142 -21.37 1.93 -8.67
CA LEU A 142 -20.90 0.55 -8.74
C LEU A 142 -21.73 -0.35 -7.81
N ALA A 143 -21.84 0.01 -6.52
CA ALA A 143 -22.58 -0.77 -5.54
C ALA A 143 -24.06 -0.95 -5.92
N ALA A 144 -24.68 0.08 -6.50
CA ALA A 144 -26.04 0.00 -7.02
C ALA A 144 -26.18 -0.87 -8.28
N ALA A 145 -25.13 -0.96 -9.11
CA ALA A 145 -25.11 -1.71 -10.36
C ALA A 145 -24.72 -3.19 -10.20
N LEU A 146 -24.04 -3.56 -9.11
CA LEU A 146 -23.57 -4.93 -8.88
C LEU A 146 -24.72 -5.93 -8.76
N THR A 147 -24.61 -7.02 -9.52
CA THR A 147 -25.60 -8.12 -9.55
C THR A 147 -25.08 -9.43 -8.96
N PHE A 148 -23.86 -9.41 -8.43
CA PHE A 148 -23.17 -10.56 -7.85
C PHE A 148 -22.55 -10.19 -6.50
N PRO A 149 -22.34 -11.16 -5.58
CA PRO A 149 -21.63 -10.91 -4.34
C PRO A 149 -20.15 -10.63 -4.61
N VAL A 150 -19.56 -9.67 -3.90
CA VAL A 150 -18.10 -9.43 -3.88
C VAL A 150 -17.53 -10.05 -2.61
N TYR A 151 -16.36 -10.67 -2.74
CA TYR A 151 -15.69 -11.35 -1.63
C TYR A 151 -14.40 -10.63 -1.25
N ALA A 152 -14.05 -10.72 0.03
CA ALA A 152 -12.79 -10.26 0.58
C ALA A 152 -12.31 -11.23 1.65
N VAL A 153 -11.02 -11.19 1.99
CA VAL A 153 -10.52 -11.80 3.22
C VAL A 153 -10.92 -10.91 4.40
N PRO A 154 -11.65 -11.44 5.40
CA PRO A 154 -11.99 -10.70 6.61
C PRO A 154 -10.73 -10.18 7.30
N ASP A 155 -10.85 -9.03 7.94
CA ASP A 155 -9.82 -8.49 8.83
C ASP A 155 -8.44 -8.17 8.19
N CYS A 156 -8.28 -8.26 6.86
CA CYS A 156 -7.00 -8.01 6.16
C CYS A 156 -6.86 -6.61 5.52
N GLY A 157 -7.59 -5.60 6.03
CA GLY A 157 -7.46 -4.22 5.54
C GLY A 157 -7.74 -4.10 4.03
N ALA A 158 -8.93 -4.50 3.61
CA ALA A 158 -9.34 -4.49 2.22
C ALA A 158 -9.61 -3.06 1.71
N TYR A 159 -9.25 -2.78 0.46
CA TYR A 159 -9.73 -1.60 -0.27
C TYR A 159 -10.09 -1.96 -1.71
N LEU A 160 -11.01 -1.19 -2.28
CA LEU A 160 -11.42 -1.33 -3.68
C LEU A 160 -10.32 -0.76 -4.58
N SER A 161 -9.58 -1.61 -5.28
CA SER A 161 -8.44 -1.20 -6.10
C SER A 161 -8.80 -0.88 -7.54
N SER A 162 -9.75 -1.61 -8.13
CA SER A 162 -10.23 -1.35 -9.49
C SER A 162 -11.62 -1.93 -9.75
N PHE A 163 -12.33 -1.34 -10.69
CA PHE A 163 -13.64 -1.81 -11.19
C PHE A 163 -13.89 -1.21 -12.58
N ASP A 164 -14.77 -1.83 -13.36
CA ASP A 164 -15.21 -1.29 -14.64
C ASP A 164 -16.52 -0.49 -14.51
N GLU A 165 -16.81 0.37 -15.49
CA GLU A 165 -18.00 1.23 -15.47
C GLU A 165 -19.31 0.43 -15.56
N ASP A 166 -19.26 -0.75 -16.17
CA ASP A 166 -20.41 -1.66 -16.33
C ASP A 166 -20.63 -2.56 -15.09
N ALA A 167 -19.82 -2.40 -14.03
CA ALA A 167 -19.88 -3.20 -12.80
C ALA A 167 -19.83 -4.71 -13.07
N THR A 168 -19.12 -5.13 -14.13
CA THR A 168 -18.92 -6.54 -14.45
C THR A 168 -17.68 -7.11 -13.78
N TYR A 169 -16.84 -6.27 -13.17
CA TYR A 169 -15.66 -6.66 -12.40
C TYR A 169 -15.40 -5.72 -11.23
N VAL A 170 -14.97 -6.31 -10.12
CA VAL A 170 -14.53 -5.64 -8.90
C VAL A 170 -13.25 -6.31 -8.40
N SER A 171 -12.22 -5.51 -8.15
CA SER A 171 -10.95 -5.93 -7.54
C SER A 171 -10.84 -5.38 -6.14
N ILE A 172 -10.63 -6.25 -5.17
CA ILE A 172 -10.33 -5.91 -3.79
C ILE A 172 -8.87 -6.28 -3.54
N THR A 173 -8.06 -5.31 -3.14
CA THR A 173 -6.66 -5.53 -2.74
C THR A 173 -6.56 -5.40 -1.23
N HIS A 174 -5.77 -6.24 -0.59
CA HIS A 174 -5.59 -6.29 0.85
C HIS A 174 -4.26 -5.63 1.24
N ARG A 175 -4.30 -4.71 2.21
CA ARG A 175 -3.13 -3.89 2.64
C ARG A 175 -2.12 -4.61 3.52
N ALA A 176 -2.30 -5.90 3.81
CA ALA A 176 -1.22 -6.71 4.35
C ALA A 176 -0.15 -6.94 3.26
N GLY A 177 0.58 -5.87 2.89
CA GLY A 177 1.78 -5.94 2.05
C GLY A 177 1.63 -5.97 0.52
N GLU A 178 0.52 -5.53 -0.08
CA GLU A 178 0.23 -5.76 -1.53
C GLU A 178 0.18 -7.24 -1.92
N GLU A 179 0.35 -8.17 -0.98
CA GLU A 179 0.59 -9.60 -1.17
C GLU A 179 -0.67 -10.42 -1.48
N LEU A 180 -1.87 -9.83 -1.42
CA LEU A 180 -3.12 -10.54 -1.66
C LEU A 180 -4.15 -9.69 -2.41
N ASP A 181 -4.67 -10.26 -3.51
CA ASP A 181 -5.72 -9.68 -4.34
C ASP A 181 -6.89 -10.65 -4.47
N VAL A 182 -8.09 -10.14 -4.28
CA VAL A 182 -9.36 -10.85 -4.50
C VAL A 182 -10.15 -10.13 -5.59
N VAL A 183 -10.19 -10.75 -6.74
CA VAL A 183 -10.93 -10.32 -7.91
C VAL A 183 -12.27 -11.05 -7.97
N THR A 184 -13.37 -10.31 -8.09
CA THR A 184 -14.70 -10.88 -8.33
C THR A 184 -15.35 -10.24 -9.56
N GLY A 185 -15.79 -11.04 -10.52
CA GLY A 185 -16.45 -10.49 -11.71
C GLY A 185 -17.25 -11.48 -12.52
N THR A 186 -18.18 -10.95 -13.31
CA THR A 186 -18.92 -11.67 -14.35
C THR A 186 -18.35 -11.39 -15.74
N HIS A 187 -17.42 -10.43 -15.86
CA HIS A 187 -16.81 -10.08 -17.14
C HIS A 187 -16.14 -11.32 -17.75
N PRO A 188 -16.34 -11.59 -19.06
CA PRO A 188 -15.71 -12.71 -19.71
C PRO A 188 -14.20 -12.70 -19.58
N GLU A 189 -13.53 -11.55 -19.47
CA GLU A 189 -12.07 -11.50 -19.30
C GLU A 189 -11.63 -11.94 -17.90
N VAL A 190 -12.45 -11.70 -16.87
CA VAL A 190 -12.20 -12.22 -15.51
C VAL A 190 -12.39 -13.73 -15.48
N ALA A 191 -13.47 -14.20 -16.13
CA ALA A 191 -13.71 -15.62 -16.33
C ALA A 191 -12.66 -16.30 -17.23
N ARG A 192 -12.09 -15.56 -18.19
CA ARG A 192 -11.11 -16.06 -19.18
C ARG A 192 -9.67 -15.85 -18.77
N GLY A 193 -9.37 -15.03 -17.76
CA GLY A 193 -8.02 -14.83 -17.27
C GLY A 193 -7.39 -16.18 -16.99
N ASP A 194 -6.29 -16.49 -17.67
CA ASP A 194 -5.57 -17.73 -17.39
C ASP A 194 -4.99 -17.61 -15.98
N LEU A 195 -5.19 -18.63 -15.15
CA LEU A 195 -4.54 -18.74 -13.84
C LEU A 195 -3.02 -18.56 -13.97
N ARG A 196 -2.46 -18.91 -15.13
CA ARG A 196 -1.05 -18.74 -15.47
C ARG A 196 -0.64 -17.30 -15.69
N ASP A 197 -1.46 -16.51 -16.37
CA ASP A 197 -1.17 -15.09 -16.61
C ASP A 197 -1.19 -14.34 -15.29
N GLN A 198 -2.20 -14.63 -14.45
CA GLN A 198 -2.32 -14.06 -13.11
C GLN A 198 -1.14 -14.46 -12.20
N LEU A 199 -0.73 -15.74 -12.21
CA LEU A 199 0.40 -16.20 -11.42
C LEU A 199 1.72 -15.60 -11.92
N THR A 200 1.86 -15.41 -13.23
CA THR A 200 3.04 -14.73 -13.80
C THR A 200 3.07 -13.27 -13.39
N TYR A 201 1.94 -12.56 -13.50
CA TYR A 201 1.86 -11.15 -13.08
C TYR A 201 2.20 -10.98 -11.59
N ARG A 202 1.80 -11.94 -10.76
CA ARG A 202 2.08 -11.92 -9.32
C ARG A 202 3.54 -12.21 -8.96
N LEU A 203 4.24 -12.97 -9.80
CA LEU A 203 5.66 -13.27 -9.62
C LEU A 203 6.45 -12.19 -10.35
N ASP A 204 6.89 -11.15 -9.66
CA ASP A 204 7.78 -10.18 -10.29
C ASP A 204 9.07 -10.90 -10.74
N PRO A 205 9.47 -10.82 -12.02
CA PRO A 205 10.73 -11.41 -12.44
C PRO A 205 11.88 -10.81 -11.61
N PRO A 206 12.78 -11.64 -11.06
CA PRO A 206 13.87 -11.14 -10.23
C PRO A 206 14.71 -10.14 -11.03
N PHE A 207 14.73 -8.89 -10.57
CA PHE A 207 15.46 -7.81 -11.19
C PHE A 207 16.61 -7.38 -10.28
N ASP A 208 17.84 -7.57 -10.76
CA ASP A 208 19.05 -7.14 -10.06
C ASP A 208 19.28 -5.65 -10.32
N GLU A 209 18.71 -4.79 -9.47
CA GLU A 209 18.85 -3.33 -9.56
C GLU A 209 20.33 -2.88 -9.44
N ASP A 210 21.15 -3.66 -8.75
CA ASP A 210 22.57 -3.38 -8.52
C ASP A 210 23.46 -3.73 -9.73
N ALA A 211 22.91 -4.44 -10.72
CA ALA A 211 23.64 -4.74 -11.93
C ALA A 211 23.91 -3.45 -12.72
N GLN A 212 25.19 -3.13 -12.91
CA GLN A 212 25.65 -2.02 -13.77
C GLN A 212 25.39 -2.31 -15.26
N LEU A 213 24.12 -2.39 -15.63
CA LEU A 213 23.62 -2.64 -16.98
C LEU A 213 23.05 -1.36 -17.58
N SER A 214 23.31 -1.15 -18.86
CA SER A 214 22.65 -0.15 -19.67
C SER A 214 21.13 -0.35 -19.64
N PRO A 215 20.32 0.71 -19.81
CA PRO A 215 18.85 0.57 -19.86
C PRO A 215 18.37 -0.50 -20.84
N ALA A 216 19.04 -0.62 -22.01
CA ALA A 216 18.77 -1.64 -23.01
C ALA A 216 19.04 -3.07 -22.49
N ALA A 217 20.18 -3.28 -21.82
CA ALA A 217 20.50 -4.57 -21.24
C ALA A 217 19.58 -4.93 -20.07
N ARG A 218 19.16 -3.95 -19.25
CA ARG A 218 18.17 -4.14 -18.17
C ARG A 218 16.83 -4.62 -18.72
N GLN A 219 16.33 -3.98 -19.78
CA GLN A 219 15.11 -4.39 -20.47
C GLN A 219 15.21 -5.85 -20.98
N LEU A 220 16.31 -6.21 -21.65
CA LEU A 220 16.52 -7.58 -22.15
C LEU A 220 16.57 -8.62 -21.03
N SER A 221 17.20 -8.27 -19.92
CA SER A 221 17.29 -9.12 -18.72
C SER A 221 15.90 -9.35 -18.12
N TYR A 222 15.11 -8.28 -17.98
CA TYR A 222 13.73 -8.37 -17.51
C TYR A 222 12.88 -9.26 -18.43
N ASP A 223 12.85 -8.98 -19.74
CA ASP A 223 12.07 -9.77 -20.70
C ASP A 223 12.54 -11.23 -20.75
N HIS A 224 13.83 -11.49 -20.49
CA HIS A 224 14.34 -12.84 -20.38
C HIS A 224 13.85 -13.55 -19.13
N ALA A 225 13.94 -12.91 -17.97
CA ALA A 225 13.45 -13.44 -16.71
C ALA A 225 11.94 -13.70 -16.76
N ASP A 226 11.14 -12.76 -17.27
CA ASP A 226 9.69 -12.91 -17.47
C ASP A 226 9.37 -14.10 -18.40
N ARG A 227 10.05 -14.25 -19.55
CA ARG A 227 9.87 -15.43 -20.42
C ARG A 227 10.21 -16.75 -19.73
N LEU A 228 11.27 -16.79 -18.92
CA LEU A 228 11.63 -17.99 -18.17
C LEU A 228 10.59 -18.32 -17.09
N LEU A 229 10.06 -17.29 -16.42
CA LEU A 229 9.00 -17.41 -15.44
C LEU A 229 7.71 -17.94 -16.08
N ARG A 230 7.24 -17.32 -17.17
CA ARG A 230 6.09 -17.80 -17.96
C ARG A 230 6.25 -19.26 -18.36
N ARG A 231 7.46 -19.67 -18.77
CA ARG A 231 7.76 -21.09 -19.07
C ARG A 231 7.63 -22.02 -17.88
N ARG A 232 8.08 -21.58 -16.70
CA ARG A 232 7.88 -22.36 -15.46
C ARG A 232 6.39 -22.49 -15.17
N VAL A 233 5.65 -21.38 -15.20
CA VAL A 233 4.21 -21.31 -14.90
C VAL A 233 3.37 -22.11 -15.91
N ALA A 234 3.69 -22.01 -17.20
CA ALA A 234 2.98 -22.70 -18.29
C ALA A 234 3.00 -24.23 -18.17
N ARG A 235 4.01 -24.78 -17.48
CA ARG A 235 4.19 -26.21 -17.23
C ARG A 235 3.54 -26.69 -15.94
N LEU A 236 3.03 -25.79 -15.10
CA LEU A 236 2.41 -26.18 -13.83
C LEU A 236 1.06 -26.88 -14.08
N PRO A 237 0.79 -27.99 -13.36
CA PRO A 237 -0.51 -28.63 -13.40
C PRO A 237 -1.50 -27.82 -12.56
N VAL A 238 -2.66 -27.49 -13.13
CA VAL A 238 -3.79 -26.95 -12.37
C VAL A 238 -4.33 -28.04 -11.46
N ARG A 239 -4.39 -27.77 -10.17
CA ARG A 239 -4.93 -28.67 -9.15
C ARG A 239 -6.28 -28.15 -8.66
N THR A 240 -6.98 -28.96 -7.86
CA THR A 240 -8.11 -28.48 -7.07
C THR A 240 -7.66 -28.34 -5.62
N ARG A 241 -7.96 -27.21 -4.98
CA ARG A 241 -7.71 -26.97 -3.54
C ARG A 241 -8.98 -26.42 -2.92
N GLU A 242 -9.34 -26.89 -1.73
CA GLU A 242 -10.45 -26.34 -0.97
C GLU A 242 -9.98 -25.10 -0.19
N LEU A 243 -10.72 -24.00 -0.33
CA LEU A 243 -10.57 -22.78 0.47
C LEU A 243 -11.89 -22.52 1.20
N LEU A 244 -11.84 -21.83 2.34
CA LEU A 244 -13.06 -21.51 3.09
C LEU A 244 -13.73 -20.27 2.49
N VAL A 245 -15.02 -20.37 2.19
CA VAL A 245 -15.88 -19.25 1.78
C VAL A 245 -17.11 -19.29 2.68
N ASP A 246 -17.38 -18.21 3.41
CA ASP A 246 -18.48 -18.17 4.37
C ASP A 246 -18.46 -19.33 5.39
N GLY A 247 -17.25 -19.72 5.81
CA GLY A 247 -17.00 -20.85 6.72
C GLY A 247 -17.19 -22.24 6.11
N ALA A 248 -17.55 -22.34 4.82
CA ALA A 248 -17.70 -23.61 4.11
C ALA A 248 -16.52 -23.89 3.17
N PRO A 249 -16.01 -25.13 3.08
CA PRO A 249 -14.98 -25.47 2.10
C PRO A 249 -15.56 -25.45 0.68
N VAL A 250 -14.89 -24.74 -0.22
CA VAL A 250 -15.26 -24.62 -1.63
C VAL A 250 -14.06 -25.00 -2.50
N PRO A 251 -14.24 -25.82 -3.55
CA PRO A 251 -13.14 -26.21 -4.43
C PRO A 251 -12.77 -25.09 -5.41
N PHE A 252 -11.49 -24.71 -5.42
CA PHE A 252 -10.89 -23.78 -6.38
C PHE A 252 -9.95 -24.52 -7.34
N ALA A 253 -9.93 -24.10 -8.60
CA ALA A 253 -8.82 -24.39 -9.51
C ALA A 253 -7.59 -23.61 -9.03
N PHE A 254 -6.46 -24.28 -8.83
CA PHE A 254 -5.34 -23.77 -8.06
C PHE A 254 -4.01 -24.00 -8.78
N LEU A 255 -3.17 -22.97 -8.85
CA LEU A 255 -1.78 -23.00 -9.31
C LEU A 255 -0.88 -22.34 -8.26
N ALA A 256 0.32 -22.88 -8.06
CA ALA A 256 1.31 -22.29 -7.16
C ALA A 256 2.73 -22.52 -7.71
N LEU A 257 3.59 -21.54 -7.51
CA LEU A 257 5.02 -21.58 -7.83
C LEU A 257 5.76 -20.79 -6.76
N ASP A 258 6.74 -21.42 -6.13
CA ASP A 258 7.49 -20.84 -5.02
C ASP A 258 6.52 -20.38 -3.91
N GLU A 259 6.54 -19.11 -3.50
CA GLU A 259 5.66 -18.53 -2.47
C GLU A 259 4.38 -17.89 -3.04
N ALA A 260 4.24 -17.83 -4.36
CA ALA A 260 3.06 -17.28 -5.01
C ALA A 260 2.05 -18.35 -5.43
N TRP A 261 0.77 -18.00 -5.41
CA TRP A 261 -0.31 -18.85 -5.88
C TRP A 261 -1.51 -18.06 -6.40
N VAL A 262 -2.29 -18.71 -7.26
CA VAL A 262 -3.57 -18.21 -7.76
C VAL A 262 -4.63 -19.29 -7.66
N ALA A 263 -5.81 -18.93 -7.17
CA ALA A 263 -6.98 -19.78 -7.07
C ALA A 263 -8.17 -19.17 -7.80
N ARG A 264 -9.01 -19.99 -8.45
CA ARG A 264 -10.24 -19.53 -9.10
C ARG A 264 -11.43 -20.45 -8.85
N ALA A 265 -12.60 -19.89 -8.54
CA ALA A 265 -13.87 -20.61 -8.41
C ALA A 265 -15.04 -19.78 -8.95
N GLU A 266 -16.16 -20.45 -9.22
CA GLU A 266 -17.43 -19.80 -9.55
C GLU A 266 -18.29 -19.71 -8.29
N LEU A 267 -18.50 -18.50 -7.77
CA LEU A 267 -19.21 -18.23 -6.52
C LEU A 267 -20.34 -17.23 -6.76
N GLY A 268 -21.57 -17.59 -6.36
CA GLY A 268 -22.71 -16.68 -6.43
C GLY A 268 -23.03 -16.13 -7.83
N GLY A 269 -22.64 -16.84 -8.90
CA GLY A 269 -22.85 -16.42 -10.29
C GLY A 269 -21.73 -15.53 -10.87
N ALA A 270 -20.63 -15.35 -10.15
CA ALA A 270 -19.43 -14.65 -10.61
C ALA A 270 -18.18 -15.55 -10.50
N THR A 271 -17.17 -15.26 -11.31
CA THR A 271 -15.83 -15.81 -11.16
C THR A 271 -15.11 -15.05 -10.05
N VAL A 272 -14.57 -15.78 -9.07
CA VAL A 272 -13.72 -15.25 -8.01
C VAL A 272 -12.31 -15.79 -8.22
N THR A 273 -11.35 -14.88 -8.37
CA THR A 273 -9.92 -15.17 -8.51
C THR A 273 -9.18 -14.57 -7.33
N ILE A 274 -8.33 -15.37 -6.69
CA ILE A 274 -7.47 -14.96 -5.59
C ILE A 274 -6.03 -15.08 -6.09
N ALA A 275 -5.24 -14.03 -5.99
CA ALA A 275 -3.81 -14.07 -6.28
C ALA A 275 -3.04 -13.64 -5.04
N ALA A 276 -2.09 -14.45 -4.59
CA ALA A 276 -1.31 -14.13 -3.40
C ALA A 276 0.19 -14.41 -3.59
N LEU A 277 1.01 -13.70 -2.85
CA LEU A 277 2.46 -13.88 -2.68
C LEU A 277 2.71 -13.96 -1.17
N GLU A 278 3.54 -14.91 -0.71
CA GLU A 278 3.95 -15.05 0.69
C GLU A 278 2.83 -15.33 1.72
N VAL A 279 1.55 -15.31 1.32
CA VAL A 279 0.40 -15.69 2.15
C VAL A 279 0.08 -17.18 2.02
N PRO A 280 0.11 -18.00 3.08
CA PRO A 280 -0.27 -19.41 2.99
C PRO A 280 -1.77 -19.57 2.64
N PRO A 281 -2.16 -20.41 1.66
CA PRO A 281 -3.57 -20.50 1.23
C PRO A 281 -4.53 -20.98 2.32
N GLU A 282 -4.05 -21.74 3.31
CA GLU A 282 -4.84 -22.16 4.48
C GLU A 282 -5.21 -21.02 5.43
N GLN A 283 -4.54 -19.87 5.35
CA GLN A 283 -4.88 -18.67 6.11
C GLN A 283 -5.94 -17.81 5.40
N VAL A 284 -6.21 -18.09 4.12
CA VAL A 284 -7.19 -17.34 3.33
C VAL A 284 -8.58 -17.94 3.52
N THR A 285 -9.42 -17.20 4.26
CA THR A 285 -10.87 -17.42 4.32
C THR A 285 -11.55 -16.25 3.62
N LEU A 286 -12.46 -16.52 2.69
CA LEU A 286 -13.26 -15.49 2.04
C LEU A 286 -14.58 -15.30 2.79
N GLY A 287 -14.95 -14.04 2.96
CA GLY A 287 -16.29 -13.63 3.35
C GLY A 287 -16.89 -12.69 2.31
N ARG A 288 -18.21 -12.74 2.15
CA ARG A 288 -18.91 -11.75 1.31
C ARG A 288 -18.85 -10.39 1.98
N LEU A 289 -18.43 -9.36 1.25
CA LEU A 289 -18.46 -7.97 1.73
C LEU A 289 -19.88 -7.54 2.10
N LEU A 290 -20.02 -6.89 3.26
CA LEU A 290 -21.30 -6.32 3.68
C LEU A 290 -21.62 -5.04 2.91
N ASP A 291 -20.59 -4.24 2.62
CA ASP A 291 -20.65 -3.05 1.79
C ASP A 291 -19.44 -3.04 0.84
N VAL A 292 -19.69 -2.85 -0.46
CA VAL A 292 -18.62 -2.78 -1.47
C VAL A 292 -18.04 -1.36 -1.55
N THR A 293 -18.80 -0.35 -1.14
CA THR A 293 -18.34 1.04 -1.09
C THR A 293 -17.37 1.28 0.06
N ASP A 294 -17.51 0.48 1.13
CA ASP A 294 -16.63 0.44 2.28
C ASP A 294 -16.22 -1.00 2.60
N PRO A 295 -15.16 -1.53 1.95
CA PRO A 295 -14.64 -2.86 2.25
C PRO A 295 -14.16 -3.05 3.69
N SER A 296 -14.00 -1.96 4.47
CA SER A 296 -13.67 -2.02 5.90
C SER A 296 -14.88 -2.27 6.80
N ALA A 297 -16.10 -2.14 6.27
CA ALA A 297 -17.36 -2.46 6.96
C ALA A 297 -17.50 -3.96 7.29
N GLY A 298 -16.56 -4.78 6.85
CA GLY A 298 -16.47 -6.20 7.18
C GLY A 298 -17.15 -7.10 6.16
N THR A 299 -17.30 -8.34 6.58
CA THR A 299 -17.77 -9.47 5.79
C THR A 299 -18.83 -10.27 6.55
N THR A 300 -19.55 -11.13 5.84
CA THR A 300 -20.51 -12.10 6.43
C THR A 300 -19.91 -13.09 7.41
N VAL A 301 -18.59 -13.15 7.52
CA VAL A 301 -17.83 -14.14 8.29
C VAL A 301 -16.93 -13.48 9.31
N ASP A 302 -17.15 -12.19 9.60
CA ASP A 302 -16.26 -11.42 10.48
C ASP A 302 -15.83 -12.27 11.65
N ALA A 303 -14.50 -12.50 11.72
CA ALA A 303 -13.97 -13.06 12.93
C ALA A 303 -14.42 -12.10 14.03
N PRO A 304 -14.91 -12.62 15.17
CA PRO A 304 -15.23 -11.74 16.28
C PRO A 304 -14.01 -10.83 16.49
N PRO A 305 -14.19 -9.49 16.52
CA PRO A 305 -13.08 -8.56 16.50
C PRO A 305 -12.09 -9.01 17.56
N ARG A 306 -10.85 -9.25 17.13
CA ARG A 306 -9.81 -9.65 18.07
C ARG A 306 -9.73 -8.52 19.09
N ASP A 307 -10.00 -8.83 20.35
CA ASP A 307 -9.77 -7.88 21.42
C ASP A 307 -8.27 -7.64 21.45
N VAL A 308 -7.81 -6.60 20.76
CA VAL A 308 -6.42 -6.14 20.78
C VAL A 308 -6.24 -5.01 21.79
N THR A 309 -7.27 -4.71 22.58
CA THR A 309 -7.21 -3.67 23.60
C THR A 309 -6.72 -4.22 24.93
N SER A 310 -6.92 -5.50 25.21
CA SER A 310 -6.44 -6.13 26.44
C SER A 310 -5.06 -6.79 26.28
N ARG A 311 -4.30 -6.87 27.38
CA ARG A 311 -3.03 -7.61 27.43
C ARG A 311 -3.18 -9.07 26.98
N ALA A 312 -4.23 -9.76 27.43
CA ALA A 312 -4.48 -11.15 27.05
C ALA A 312 -4.79 -11.30 25.55
N GLY A 313 -5.46 -10.28 25.00
CA GLY A 313 -5.70 -10.11 23.58
C GLY A 313 -4.41 -10.02 22.76
N VAL A 314 -3.54 -9.08 23.14
CA VAL A 314 -2.22 -8.93 22.51
C VAL A 314 -1.34 -10.16 22.70
N GLU A 315 -1.35 -10.81 23.88
CA GLU A 315 -0.60 -12.05 24.11
C GLU A 315 -1.05 -13.19 23.18
N ARG A 316 -2.36 -13.24 22.87
CA ARG A 316 -2.89 -14.19 21.89
C ARG A 316 -2.44 -13.82 20.49
N LEU A 317 -2.50 -12.55 20.13
CA LEU A 317 -2.05 -12.06 18.82
C LEU A 317 -0.55 -12.35 18.60
N ILE A 318 0.29 -12.13 19.62
CA ILE A 318 1.71 -12.52 19.62
C ILE A 318 1.87 -14.01 19.34
N ALA A 319 1.05 -14.86 19.98
CA ALA A 319 1.10 -16.30 19.75
C ALA A 319 0.62 -16.71 18.35
N ASP A 320 -0.45 -16.08 17.87
CA ASP A 320 -1.01 -16.31 16.53
C ASP A 320 0.01 -15.91 15.44
N CYS A 321 0.88 -14.92 15.72
CA CYS A 321 1.98 -14.51 14.85
C CYS A 321 3.30 -15.30 15.07
N GLY A 322 3.33 -16.30 15.96
CA GLY A 322 4.55 -17.08 16.24
C GLY A 322 5.67 -16.31 16.97
N LEU A 323 5.32 -15.22 17.64
CA LEU A 323 6.25 -14.27 18.28
C LEU A 323 6.48 -14.56 19.78
N GLU A 324 6.18 -15.75 20.27
CA GLU A 324 6.22 -16.02 21.72
C GLU A 324 7.61 -15.83 22.34
N ALA A 325 8.67 -16.09 21.59
CA ALA A 325 10.05 -15.84 22.03
C ALA A 325 10.32 -14.35 22.31
N HIS A 326 9.58 -13.46 21.67
CA HIS A 326 9.69 -12.00 21.75
C HIS A 326 8.64 -11.35 22.64
N ARG A 327 7.73 -12.15 23.22
CA ARG A 327 6.53 -11.69 23.94
C ARG A 327 6.81 -10.57 24.94
N GLU A 328 7.72 -10.77 25.89
CA GLU A 328 7.95 -9.78 26.95
C GLU A 328 8.51 -8.46 26.41
N ARG A 329 9.36 -8.53 25.38
CA ARG A 329 9.91 -7.33 24.72
C ARG A 329 8.82 -6.58 23.96
N ILE A 330 7.94 -7.29 23.26
CA ILE A 330 6.79 -6.72 22.55
C ILE A 330 5.82 -6.08 23.53
N LEU A 331 5.43 -6.78 24.59
CA LEU A 331 4.51 -6.23 25.59
C LEU A 331 5.10 -5.02 26.30
N ALA A 332 6.42 -4.97 26.48
CA ALA A 332 7.13 -3.81 27.01
C ALA A 332 7.21 -2.63 26.02
N SER A 333 7.16 -2.88 24.72
CA SER A 333 7.16 -1.82 23.68
C SER A 333 5.78 -1.23 23.43
N ILE A 334 4.71 -1.82 23.95
CA ILE A 334 3.35 -1.31 23.72
C ILE A 334 3.01 -0.19 24.70
N ARG A 335 2.55 0.94 24.15
CA ARG A 335 2.02 2.07 24.90
C ARG A 335 0.55 2.28 24.56
N PRO A 336 -0.34 2.39 25.57
CA PRO A 336 -1.72 2.77 25.33
C PRO A 336 -1.81 4.25 24.97
N GLY A 337 -2.77 4.58 24.12
CA GLY A 337 -3.10 5.95 23.73
C GLY A 337 -4.51 6.05 23.20
N TYR A 338 -4.78 7.13 22.47
CA TYR A 338 -6.05 7.37 21.82
C TYR A 338 -5.80 7.67 20.35
N ARG A 339 -6.60 7.04 19.50
CA ARG A 339 -6.80 7.51 18.12
C ARG A 339 -7.88 8.58 18.14
N LEU A 340 -7.67 9.67 17.40
CA LEU A 340 -8.67 10.69 17.15
C LEU A 340 -9.34 10.36 15.82
N GLU A 341 -10.55 9.81 15.89
CA GLU A 341 -11.37 9.49 14.72
C GLU A 341 -12.30 10.65 14.41
N GLU A 342 -12.47 10.98 13.14
CA GLU A 342 -13.40 12.01 12.71
C GLU A 342 -14.83 11.68 13.16
N ALA A 343 -15.54 12.70 13.63
CA ALA A 343 -16.93 12.59 14.07
C ALA A 343 -17.65 13.91 13.87
N ASP A 344 -18.86 13.90 13.30
CA ASP A 344 -19.64 15.11 12.97
C ASP A 344 -19.80 16.12 14.14
N ASP A 345 -19.87 15.63 15.37
CA ASP A 345 -20.06 16.44 16.59
C ASP A 345 -19.19 15.89 17.75
N GLY A 346 -17.95 15.55 17.42
CA GLY A 346 -16.95 15.09 18.39
C GLY A 346 -16.55 16.17 19.40
N PRO A 347 -16.20 15.81 20.65
CA PRO A 347 -15.80 16.76 21.70
C PRO A 347 -14.39 17.34 21.50
N HIS A 348 -13.59 16.72 20.63
CA HIS A 348 -12.26 17.19 20.27
C HIS A 348 -12.33 17.94 18.95
N ARG A 349 -11.46 18.94 18.77
CA ARG A 349 -11.38 19.72 17.54
C ARG A 349 -9.94 19.82 17.06
N MET A 350 -9.76 19.81 15.76
CA MET A 350 -8.49 19.93 15.06
C MET A 350 -8.66 21.06 14.06
N GLY A 351 -7.74 22.02 14.05
CA GLY A 351 -7.89 23.26 13.31
C GLY A 351 -9.07 24.13 13.77
N GLY A 352 -9.39 25.18 13.01
CA GLY A 352 -10.45 26.13 13.31
C GLY A 352 -10.06 27.20 14.33
N LEU A 353 -10.99 27.51 15.25
CA LEU A 353 -10.82 28.54 16.27
C LEU A 353 -10.87 27.90 17.67
N PRO A 354 -9.95 28.25 18.59
CA PRO A 354 -9.99 27.74 19.97
C PRO A 354 -11.15 28.35 20.75
N ASP A 355 -11.57 27.65 21.80
CA ASP A 355 -12.32 28.26 22.88
C ASP A 355 -11.36 28.77 23.97
N LEU A 356 -11.42 30.06 24.27
CA LEU A 356 -10.54 30.68 25.27
C LEU A 356 -11.31 30.93 26.57
N ALA A 357 -10.62 30.76 27.69
CA ALA A 357 -11.14 31.11 29.01
C ALA A 357 -11.00 32.63 29.25
N PRO A 358 -11.78 33.22 30.17
CA PRO A 358 -11.72 34.65 30.45
C PRO A 358 -10.32 35.14 30.79
N GLY A 359 -9.84 36.11 30.01
CA GLY A 359 -8.54 36.74 30.20
C GLY A 359 -7.36 36.00 29.57
N GLU A 360 -7.59 34.85 28.95
CA GLU A 360 -6.59 34.24 28.07
C GLU A 360 -6.46 35.07 26.79
N THR A 361 -5.22 35.26 26.35
CA THR A 361 -4.89 35.91 25.07
C THR A 361 -4.37 34.88 24.09
N TRP A 362 -4.44 35.18 22.81
CA TRP A 362 -3.82 34.35 21.78
C TRP A 362 -2.30 34.23 22.03
N PRO A 363 -1.72 33.02 22.04
CA PRO A 363 -0.27 32.87 22.21
C PRO A 363 0.49 33.53 21.07
N LEU A 364 1.50 34.34 21.41
CA LEU A 364 2.42 34.96 20.47
C LEU A 364 3.84 34.41 20.67
N ASP A 365 4.63 34.36 19.62
CA ASP A 365 6.05 33.99 19.68
C ASP A 365 6.93 35.16 20.20
N GLU A 366 8.26 34.98 20.14
CA GLU A 366 9.22 36.01 20.59
C GLU A 366 9.21 37.28 19.74
N GLU A 367 8.76 37.19 18.48
CA GLU A 367 8.67 38.29 17.52
C GLU A 367 7.31 39.00 17.59
N GLY A 368 6.36 38.41 18.31
CA GLY A 368 5.00 38.91 18.48
C GLY A 368 4.03 38.39 17.41
N GLU A 369 4.44 37.40 16.62
CA GLU A 369 3.57 36.73 15.64
C GLU A 369 2.70 35.69 16.34
N PRO A 370 1.41 35.56 15.95
CA PRO A 370 0.49 34.62 16.57
C PRO A 370 0.81 33.18 16.17
N TYR A 371 0.83 32.27 17.15
CA TYR A 371 0.92 30.84 16.88
C TYR A 371 -0.34 30.33 16.17
N THR A 372 -0.21 29.29 15.34
CA THR A 372 -1.36 28.63 14.70
C THR A 372 -2.04 27.71 15.70
N PHE A 373 -3.37 27.79 15.78
CA PHE A 373 -4.16 26.84 16.56
C PHE A 373 -4.21 25.48 15.86
N VAL A 374 -3.75 24.46 16.56
CA VAL A 374 -3.61 23.09 16.05
C VAL A 374 -4.78 22.22 16.47
N ALA A 375 -5.09 22.19 17.77
CA ALA A 375 -6.16 21.33 18.28
C ALA A 375 -6.66 21.77 19.67
N GLN A 376 -7.91 21.39 19.97
CA GLN A 376 -8.51 21.47 21.28
C GLN A 376 -9.00 20.09 21.72
N ILE A 377 -8.52 19.63 22.88
CA ILE A 377 -8.78 18.31 23.43
C ILE A 377 -9.54 18.44 24.75
N ASP A 378 -10.82 18.08 24.75
CA ASP A 378 -11.60 17.93 25.98
C ASP A 378 -11.20 16.66 26.72
N CYS A 379 -10.34 16.77 27.73
CA CYS A 379 -9.90 15.61 28.48
C CYS A 379 -11.01 15.02 29.38
N SER A 380 -12.13 15.72 29.60
CA SER A 380 -13.27 15.15 30.35
C SER A 380 -14.05 14.11 29.53
N ALA A 381 -13.92 14.15 28.21
CA ALA A 381 -14.54 13.22 27.28
C ALA A 381 -13.66 12.00 26.93
N LEU A 382 -12.43 11.93 27.44
CA LEU A 382 -11.53 10.81 27.15
C LEU A 382 -12.03 9.51 27.81
N PRO A 383 -12.20 8.43 27.05
CA PRO A 383 -12.51 7.12 27.62
C PRO A 383 -11.32 6.59 28.45
N PRO A 384 -11.52 5.59 29.32
CA PRO A 384 -10.40 4.98 30.03
C PRO A 384 -9.45 4.26 29.04
N LEU A 385 -8.14 4.48 29.22
CA LEU A 385 -7.12 3.72 28.47
C LEU A 385 -7.15 2.23 28.80
N PRO A 386 -6.68 1.37 27.88
CA PRO A 386 -6.58 -0.04 28.14
C PRO A 386 -5.57 -0.33 29.26
N THR A 387 -5.97 -1.16 30.22
CA THR A 387 -5.14 -1.53 31.38
C THR A 387 -4.20 -2.70 31.06
N GLY A 388 -3.05 -2.77 31.74
CA GLY A 388 -2.10 -3.90 31.60
C GLY A 388 -0.87 -3.58 30.75
N PHE A 389 -0.79 -2.35 30.24
CA PHE A 389 0.37 -1.78 29.56
C PHE A 389 0.90 -0.59 30.37
N GLY A 390 2.17 -0.23 30.17
CA GLY A 390 2.76 0.94 30.80
C GLY A 390 2.15 2.21 30.21
N ALA A 391 1.19 2.81 30.90
CA ALA A 391 0.68 4.15 30.61
C ALA A 391 1.38 5.17 31.50
N PRO A 392 1.62 6.40 31.02
CA PRO A 392 2.07 7.45 31.92
C PRO A 392 0.92 7.79 32.88
N ALA A 393 1.24 8.24 34.08
CA ALA A 393 0.25 8.95 34.85
C ALA A 393 -0.09 10.23 34.08
N TRP A 394 -1.38 10.49 33.84
CA TRP A 394 -1.85 11.71 33.21
C TRP A 394 -2.99 12.29 34.05
N ASP A 395 -2.65 13.17 34.99
CA ASP A 395 -3.63 13.85 35.84
C ASP A 395 -4.14 15.11 35.13
N HIS A 396 -4.91 14.90 34.07
CA HIS A 396 -5.49 16.00 33.31
C HIS A 396 -6.65 16.70 34.05
N GLY A 397 -7.22 16.11 35.12
CA GLY A 397 -8.31 16.72 35.90
C GLY A 397 -9.56 17.06 35.07
N GLY A 398 -9.75 16.43 33.91
CA GLY A 398 -10.79 16.78 32.93
C GLY A 398 -10.55 18.10 32.17
N ALA A 399 -9.33 18.65 32.21
CA ALA A 399 -9.00 19.93 31.59
C ALA A 399 -9.29 19.97 30.08
N LEU A 400 -9.53 21.17 29.57
CA LEU A 400 -9.53 21.44 28.14
C LEU A 400 -8.12 21.88 27.73
N LEU A 401 -7.45 21.09 26.90
CA LEU A 401 -6.15 21.43 26.35
C LEU A 401 -6.33 22.13 25.01
N ARG A 402 -5.55 23.20 24.77
CA ARG A 402 -5.50 23.93 23.51
C ARG A 402 -4.05 24.02 23.06
N ILE A 403 -3.78 23.46 21.89
CA ILE A 403 -2.44 23.27 21.34
C ILE A 403 -2.23 24.30 20.24
N PHE A 404 -1.11 25.01 20.32
CA PHE A 404 -0.68 26.01 19.36
C PHE A 404 0.75 25.70 18.91
N ALA A 405 1.08 25.93 17.64
CA ALA A 405 2.42 25.73 17.10
C ALA A 405 2.78 26.73 16.01
N ALA A 406 4.07 27.04 15.88
CA ALA A 406 4.58 27.92 14.83
C ALA A 406 4.79 27.06 13.57
N VAL A 407 3.75 26.90 12.77
CA VAL A 407 3.79 26.07 11.55
C VAL A 407 4.20 26.87 10.31
N GLU A 408 4.33 28.19 10.42
CA GLU A 408 4.71 29.07 9.31
C GLU A 408 6.20 29.42 9.33
N GLY A 409 6.81 29.45 8.14
CA GLY A 409 8.20 29.81 7.93
C GLY A 409 9.13 28.59 7.83
N ALA A 410 10.28 28.79 7.18
CA ALA A 410 11.36 27.79 7.16
C ALA A 410 12.11 27.82 8.49
N VAL A 411 11.39 27.56 9.59
CA VAL A 411 11.97 27.43 10.91
C VAL A 411 12.45 25.99 11.08
N GLU A 412 13.70 25.83 11.54
CA GLU A 412 14.24 24.50 11.85
C GLU A 412 13.59 23.91 13.12
N GLU A 413 12.96 24.75 13.94
CA GLU A 413 12.26 24.41 15.18
C GLU A 413 10.81 24.92 15.11
N PHE A 414 9.84 24.12 15.55
CA PHE A 414 8.40 24.44 15.49
C PHE A 414 7.86 24.74 16.89
N PRO A 415 8.26 25.85 17.56
CA PRO A 415 7.87 26.08 18.95
C PRO A 415 6.36 25.96 19.15
N ALA A 416 5.97 25.43 20.30
CA ALA A 416 4.57 25.17 20.62
C ALA A 416 4.20 25.65 22.02
N VAL A 417 2.93 25.97 22.17
CA VAL A 417 2.32 26.36 23.44
C VAL A 417 1.09 25.50 23.67
N VAL A 418 0.98 24.91 24.86
CA VAL A 418 -0.21 24.16 25.27
C VAL A 418 -0.84 24.84 26.47
N LEU A 419 -2.06 25.33 26.28
CA LEU A 419 -2.86 25.95 27.35
C LEU A 419 -3.84 24.94 27.93
N ALA A 420 -3.90 24.84 29.25
CA ALA A 420 -4.87 24.00 29.95
C ALA A 420 -5.78 24.86 30.83
N CYS A 421 -7.10 24.66 30.74
CA CYS A 421 -8.04 25.25 31.69
C CYS A 421 -8.91 24.17 32.35
N PRO A 422 -9.46 24.44 33.56
CA PRO A 422 -10.40 23.54 34.21
C PRO A 422 -11.62 23.20 33.33
N ALA A 423 -12.17 22.00 33.49
CA ALA A 423 -13.32 21.51 32.72
C ALA A 423 -14.57 22.43 32.81
N ASP A 424 -14.71 23.15 33.92
CA ASP A 424 -15.83 24.03 34.23
C ASP A 424 -15.54 25.51 33.96
N ALA A 425 -14.37 25.83 33.38
CA ALA A 425 -14.05 27.19 33.00
C ALA A 425 -15.11 27.69 31.97
N PRO A 426 -15.66 28.90 32.13
CA PRO A 426 -16.51 29.47 31.11
C PRO A 426 -15.65 29.69 29.86
N LEU A 427 -16.15 29.28 28.70
CA LEU A 427 -15.41 29.34 27.46
C LEU A 427 -16.07 30.29 26.47
N THR A 428 -15.27 31.06 25.74
CA THR A 428 -15.74 31.88 24.63
C THR A 428 -14.91 31.55 23.40
N ARG A 429 -15.60 31.22 22.30
CA ARG A 429 -14.97 31.02 20.99
C ARG A 429 -14.19 32.28 20.60
N ALA A 430 -12.92 32.13 20.22
CA ALA A 430 -12.12 33.23 19.70
C ALA A 430 -12.75 33.83 18.43
N SER A 431 -12.48 35.10 18.13
CA SER A 431 -12.91 35.76 16.88
C SER A 431 -11.77 35.76 15.86
N GLY A 432 -12.08 35.50 14.58
CA GLY A 432 -11.08 35.35 13.51
C GLY A 432 -10.31 36.61 13.08
N GLU A 433 -10.51 37.76 13.74
CA GLU A 433 -9.83 39.01 13.36
C GLU A 433 -8.32 39.01 13.63
N ASP A 434 -7.81 38.05 14.42
CA ASP A 434 -6.40 37.96 14.85
C ASP A 434 -5.66 36.71 14.30
N LEU A 435 -6.17 36.06 13.25
CA LEU A 435 -5.59 34.82 12.72
C LEU A 435 -4.49 35.06 11.68
N ALA A 436 -3.38 34.33 11.82
CA ALA A 436 -2.43 34.12 10.73
C ALA A 436 -3.08 33.27 9.61
N TYR A 437 -3.83 32.21 9.98
CA TYR A 437 -4.50 31.30 9.04
C TYR A 437 -5.79 30.72 9.63
N GLU A 438 -6.82 30.62 8.78
CA GLU A 438 -8.00 29.81 9.05
C GLU A 438 -7.72 28.37 8.61
N THR A 439 -7.54 27.47 9.58
CA THR A 439 -7.53 26.03 9.35
C THR A 439 -8.96 25.50 9.41
N GLU A 440 -9.26 24.44 8.67
CA GLU A 440 -10.57 23.82 8.76
C GLU A 440 -10.77 23.20 10.14
N GLU A 441 -11.95 23.39 10.70
CA GLU A 441 -12.34 22.72 11.93
C GLU A 441 -12.84 21.30 11.63
N GLN A 442 -12.08 20.31 12.07
CA GLN A 442 -12.48 18.91 12.07
C GLN A 442 -12.79 18.47 13.49
N HIS A 443 -13.96 17.87 13.68
CA HIS A 443 -14.37 17.30 14.96
C HIS A 443 -13.92 15.84 15.07
N ALA A 444 -13.58 15.41 16.29
CA ALA A 444 -13.14 14.05 16.53
C ALA A 444 -13.60 13.46 17.85
N GLN A 445 -13.66 12.13 17.89
CA GLN A 445 -13.83 11.30 19.07
C GLN A 445 -12.53 10.56 19.41
N ALA A 446 -12.18 10.48 20.69
CA ALA A 446 -11.06 9.67 21.14
C ALA A 446 -11.47 8.20 21.30
N VAL A 447 -10.79 7.30 20.59
CA VAL A 447 -10.96 5.85 20.69
C VAL A 447 -9.71 5.25 21.31
N PRO A 448 -9.82 4.48 22.41
CA PRO A 448 -8.66 3.82 23.02
C PRO A 448 -7.93 2.94 21.99
N SER A 449 -6.61 3.10 21.93
CA SER A 449 -5.75 2.36 21.02
C SER A 449 -4.49 1.88 21.73
N LEU A 450 -3.84 0.88 21.14
CA LEU A 450 -2.49 0.47 21.52
C LEU A 450 -1.55 0.84 20.38
N THR A 451 -0.41 1.42 20.73
CA THR A 451 0.66 1.76 19.81
C THR A 451 1.90 0.98 20.18
N THR A 452 2.79 0.76 19.22
CA THR A 452 4.10 0.15 19.47
C THR A 452 5.19 0.95 18.76
N VAL A 453 6.42 0.90 19.27
CA VAL A 453 7.61 1.47 18.62
C VAL A 453 7.77 0.83 17.23
N LEU A 454 7.94 1.62 16.17
CA LEU A 454 8.23 1.10 14.83
C LEU A 454 9.73 0.81 14.76
N GLY A 455 10.08 -0.37 14.28
CA GLY A 455 11.47 -0.80 14.28
C GLY A 455 11.86 -1.42 15.62
N TYR A 456 11.84 -2.75 15.63
CA TYR A 456 12.62 -3.54 16.56
C TYR A 456 14.10 -3.15 16.36
N GLY A 457 14.58 -2.13 17.07
CA GLY A 457 15.81 -1.40 16.73
C GLY A 457 17.04 -2.31 16.51
N SER A 458 17.85 -1.98 15.50
CA SER A 458 19.25 -2.39 15.18
C SER A 458 19.83 -3.73 15.69
N GLY A 459 19.00 -4.71 16.03
CA GLY A 459 19.43 -5.98 16.61
C GLY A 459 18.34 -7.04 16.72
N ALA A 460 17.18 -6.85 16.08
CA ALA A 460 16.31 -7.97 15.71
C ALA A 460 16.92 -8.71 14.52
N ASP A 461 16.68 -10.01 14.41
CA ASP A 461 16.82 -10.67 13.12
C ASP A 461 15.65 -10.26 12.20
N ASP A 462 15.80 -10.49 10.89
CA ASP A 462 14.80 -10.11 9.90
C ASP A 462 13.45 -10.81 10.13
N GLU A 463 13.47 -12.06 10.62
CA GLU A 463 12.27 -12.84 10.94
C GLU A 463 11.44 -12.18 12.06
N ALA A 464 12.09 -11.73 13.15
CA ALA A 464 11.39 -10.99 14.21
C ALA A 464 10.88 -9.62 13.75
N ARG A 465 11.56 -8.98 12.79
CA ARG A 465 11.15 -7.68 12.23
C ARG A 465 9.89 -7.81 11.39
N GLU A 466 9.82 -8.81 10.51
CA GLU A 466 8.67 -9.09 9.65
C GLU A 466 7.44 -9.49 10.47
N ALA A 467 7.60 -10.45 11.39
CA ALA A 467 6.49 -10.87 12.24
C ALA A 467 6.01 -9.73 13.16
N PHE A 468 6.91 -8.85 13.63
CA PHE A 468 6.51 -7.65 14.38
C PHE A 468 5.77 -6.64 13.50
N ALA A 469 6.11 -6.50 12.23
CA ALA A 469 5.36 -5.66 11.29
C ALA A 469 3.91 -6.19 11.11
N ALA A 470 3.72 -7.50 11.03
CA ALA A 470 2.39 -8.11 11.00
C ALA A 470 1.59 -7.86 12.30
N LEU A 471 2.21 -8.04 13.46
CA LEU A 471 1.61 -7.69 14.75
C LEU A 471 1.22 -6.20 14.80
N ASP A 472 2.12 -5.35 14.34
CA ASP A 472 1.93 -3.91 14.33
C ASP A 472 0.79 -3.50 13.40
N GLN A 473 0.67 -4.12 12.22
CA GLN A 473 -0.49 -3.96 11.33
C GLN A 473 -1.81 -4.35 12.00
N GLU A 474 -1.81 -5.43 12.77
CA GLU A 474 -2.98 -5.91 13.50
C GLU A 474 -3.39 -4.95 14.65
N LEU A 475 -2.41 -4.43 15.40
CA LEU A 475 -2.63 -3.36 16.38
C LEU A 475 -3.10 -2.06 15.68
N LYS A 476 -2.65 -1.83 14.44
CA LYS A 476 -2.96 -0.69 13.59
C LYS A 476 -4.28 -0.79 12.84
N ARG A 477 -5.10 -1.85 12.93
CA ARG A 477 -6.35 -1.93 12.13
C ARG A 477 -7.14 -0.61 12.21
N GLY A 478 -7.18 0.12 11.08
CA GLY A 478 -7.80 1.45 10.92
C GLY A 478 -6.99 2.69 11.37
N ALA A 479 -5.69 2.59 11.63
CA ALA A 479 -4.89 3.61 12.34
C ALA A 479 -3.60 4.08 11.63
N THR A 480 -3.30 3.61 10.41
CA THR A 480 -2.10 4.08 9.70
C THR A 480 -2.21 5.58 9.43
N PHE A 481 -1.37 6.37 10.10
CA PHE A 481 -1.30 7.83 10.01
C PHE A 481 -2.49 8.61 10.57
N THR A 482 -3.14 8.10 11.62
CA THR A 482 -4.23 8.84 12.27
C THR A 482 -3.72 9.84 13.31
N ASN A 483 -4.44 10.95 13.47
CA ASN A 483 -4.24 11.87 14.59
C ASN A 483 -4.40 11.09 15.91
N GLN A 484 -3.54 11.36 16.90
CA GLN A 484 -3.52 10.59 18.15
C GLN A 484 -3.17 11.44 19.37
N LEU A 485 -3.50 10.90 20.55
CA LEU A 485 -3.05 11.38 21.85
C LEU A 485 -2.32 10.25 22.56
N LEU A 486 -1.19 10.56 23.22
CA LEU A 486 -0.35 9.55 23.86
C LEU A 486 0.15 8.47 22.88
N GLY A 487 0.67 7.36 23.42
CA GLY A 487 1.27 6.28 22.64
C GLY A 487 2.70 6.58 22.17
N HIS A 488 3.08 5.94 21.07
CA HIS A 488 4.30 6.19 20.31
C HIS A 488 4.00 7.07 19.11
N ALA A 489 4.85 8.07 18.85
CA ALA A 489 4.73 8.92 17.67
C ALA A 489 5.32 8.19 16.46
N ARG A 490 4.76 8.45 15.28
CA ARG A 490 5.10 7.70 14.07
C ARG A 490 5.25 8.60 12.88
N SER A 491 6.44 8.57 12.29
CA SER A 491 6.66 9.19 10.99
C SER A 491 5.89 8.49 9.86
N PRO A 492 5.39 9.21 8.84
CA PRO A 492 5.05 8.63 7.53
C PRO A 492 6.15 7.76 6.90
N TYR A 493 7.40 7.96 7.31
CA TYR A 493 8.58 7.25 6.82
C TYR A 493 9.04 6.15 7.78
N ASP A 494 8.16 5.70 8.68
CA ASP A 494 8.39 4.60 9.63
C ASP A 494 9.55 4.80 10.62
N ASP A 495 10.08 6.02 10.74
CA ASP A 495 11.03 6.38 11.79
C ASP A 495 10.30 6.71 13.10
N ASP A 496 10.83 6.16 14.20
CA ASP A 496 10.45 6.59 15.55
C ASP A 496 10.85 8.05 15.75
N VAL A 497 9.87 8.88 16.10
CA VAL A 497 10.09 10.23 16.63
C VAL A 497 10.82 10.08 17.97
N ARG A 498 12.12 10.38 17.99
CA ARG A 498 12.97 10.21 19.17
C ARG A 498 13.42 11.56 19.73
N PRO A 499 13.14 11.82 21.01
CA PRO A 499 13.73 12.95 21.73
C PRO A 499 15.27 12.83 21.66
N GLY A 500 15.94 13.85 21.12
CA GLY A 500 17.37 14.04 21.36
C GLY A 500 18.28 14.32 20.16
N ALA A 501 17.84 14.15 18.90
CA ALA A 501 18.75 14.39 17.77
C ALA A 501 18.87 15.86 17.35
N ARG A 502 17.84 16.69 17.60
CA ARG A 502 17.77 18.07 17.10
C ARG A 502 17.17 19.09 18.07
N TRP A 503 16.75 18.68 19.26
CA TRP A 503 16.05 19.59 20.16
C TRP A 503 17.07 20.39 20.97
N GLY A 504 17.26 21.66 20.60
CA GLY A 504 18.23 22.55 21.23
C GLY A 504 18.13 22.55 22.75
N GLY A 505 19.09 21.90 23.42
CA GLY A 505 19.19 21.86 24.88
C GLY A 505 18.77 20.55 25.57
N MET A 506 18.35 19.52 24.83
CA MET A 506 17.92 18.22 25.41
C MET A 506 18.83 17.03 25.07
N GLU A 507 20.05 17.28 24.58
CA GLU A 507 21.02 16.24 24.20
C GLU A 507 21.40 15.28 25.37
N ASP A 508 21.18 15.71 26.62
CA ASP A 508 21.49 14.95 27.84
C ASP A 508 20.26 14.31 28.52
N GLU A 509 19.04 14.53 28.00
CA GLU A 509 17.83 13.96 28.60
C GLU A 509 17.57 12.52 28.13
N ASP A 510 17.05 11.69 29.03
CA ASP A 510 16.72 10.30 28.75
C ASP A 510 15.44 10.24 27.89
N PRO A 511 15.50 9.74 26.65
CA PRO A 511 14.34 9.72 25.76
C PRO A 511 13.16 8.91 26.30
N ASP A 512 13.42 7.94 27.20
CA ASP A 512 12.36 7.16 27.85
C ASP A 512 11.54 7.99 28.85
N GLN A 513 12.01 9.19 29.21
CA GLN A 513 11.27 10.14 30.06
C GLN A 513 10.27 10.99 29.28
N TRP A 514 10.23 10.88 27.95
CA TRP A 514 9.37 11.69 27.10
C TRP A 514 8.20 10.88 26.53
N TRP A 515 7.06 11.55 26.44
CA TRP A 515 5.81 11.00 25.94
C TRP A 515 5.25 11.89 24.85
N VAL A 516 4.63 11.27 23.86
CA VAL A 516 3.76 11.98 22.94
C VAL A 516 2.58 12.51 23.75
N LEU A 517 2.34 13.81 23.70
CA LEU A 517 1.08 14.39 24.15
C LEU A 517 0.02 14.22 23.05
N ALA A 518 0.38 14.65 21.83
CA ALA A 518 -0.48 14.59 20.67
C ALA A 518 0.36 14.46 19.39
N MET A 519 -0.24 13.92 18.34
CA MET A 519 0.36 13.90 17.01
C MET A 519 -0.72 14.10 15.96
N PHE A 520 -0.43 14.94 14.97
CA PHE A 520 -1.37 15.29 13.91
C PHE A 520 -0.70 15.18 12.53
N ASN A 521 -1.32 14.44 11.61
CA ASN A 521 -0.78 14.23 10.25
C ASN A 521 -1.50 15.07 9.20
N THR A 522 -2.80 15.31 9.36
CA THR A 522 -3.64 15.99 8.35
C THR A 522 -4.81 16.76 9.00
N ALA A 523 -4.55 17.44 10.11
CA ALA A 523 -5.56 18.04 10.99
C ALA A 523 -6.12 19.38 10.47
N GLY A 524 -6.54 19.44 9.19
CA GLY A 524 -7.02 20.69 8.57
C GLY A 524 -5.90 21.72 8.31
N PHE A 525 -4.64 21.33 8.52
CA PHE A 525 -3.44 22.05 8.11
C PHE A 525 -2.42 21.07 7.55
N GLU A 526 -1.68 21.51 6.53
CA GLU A 526 -0.63 20.73 5.88
C GLU A 526 0.72 21.19 6.44
N VAL A 527 1.51 20.25 6.97
CA VAL A 527 2.86 20.51 7.47
C VAL A 527 3.85 20.03 6.42
N GLY A 528 4.37 20.93 5.59
CA GLY A 528 5.29 20.57 4.51
C GLY A 528 4.66 19.61 3.49
N ASP A 529 5.41 18.64 2.98
CA ASP A 529 4.97 17.69 1.94
C ASP A 529 4.21 16.48 2.55
N GLY A 530 3.21 16.75 3.39
CA GLY A 530 2.41 15.71 4.06
C GLY A 530 3.04 15.11 5.32
N HIS A 531 3.82 15.91 6.06
CA HIS A 531 4.46 15.46 7.30
C HIS A 531 3.51 15.51 8.50
N GLY A 532 3.82 14.68 9.51
CA GLY A 532 3.19 14.74 10.83
C GLY A 532 3.90 15.71 11.77
N LEU A 533 3.12 16.38 12.63
CA LEU A 533 3.61 17.19 13.74
C LEU A 533 3.30 16.49 15.07
N ALA A 534 4.35 16.05 15.76
CA ALA A 534 4.26 15.44 17.08
C ALA A 534 4.54 16.49 18.16
N PHE A 535 3.79 16.41 19.26
CA PHE A 535 3.96 17.21 20.47
C PHE A 535 4.40 16.28 21.58
N MET A 536 5.52 16.57 22.21
CA MET A 536 6.13 15.72 23.22
C MET A 536 6.26 16.45 24.55
N VAL A 537 6.11 15.71 25.65
CA VAL A 537 6.11 16.26 27.02
C VAL A 537 6.83 15.29 27.97
N PRO A 538 7.59 15.79 28.97
CA PRO A 538 8.17 14.94 29.99
C PRO A 538 7.10 14.19 30.78
N ALA A 539 7.37 12.93 31.14
CA ALA A 539 6.46 12.06 31.88
C ALA A 539 6.06 12.67 33.23
N GLU A 540 6.99 13.33 33.91
CA GLU A 540 6.75 14.01 35.18
C GLU A 540 5.81 15.21 35.02
N ASP A 541 5.87 15.90 33.89
CA ASP A 541 5.06 17.08 33.60
C ASP A 541 3.66 16.65 33.18
N LEU A 542 3.55 15.62 32.33
CA LEU A 542 2.29 14.98 31.99
C LEU A 542 1.56 14.47 33.24
N ALA A 543 2.29 13.84 34.17
CA ALA A 543 1.75 13.37 35.44
C ALA A 543 1.28 14.50 36.37
N ALA A 544 1.90 15.66 36.28
CA ALA A 544 1.55 16.84 37.07
C ALA A 544 0.55 17.77 36.37
N GLY A 545 0.09 17.44 35.16
CA GLY A 545 -0.76 18.32 34.34
C GLY A 545 -0.06 19.62 33.93
N ARG A 546 1.27 19.59 33.79
CA ARG A 546 2.11 20.71 33.32
C ARG A 546 2.45 20.53 31.85
N TYR A 547 2.35 21.61 31.08
CA TYR A 547 2.57 21.59 29.64
C TYR A 547 3.50 22.72 29.15
N ASP A 548 4.19 23.40 30.06
CA ASP A 548 5.15 24.47 29.77
C ASP A 548 6.48 23.96 29.18
N ARG A 549 6.71 22.64 29.21
CA ARG A 549 7.86 21.95 28.61
C ARG A 549 7.49 21.10 27.40
N VAL A 550 6.35 21.38 26.77
CA VAL A 550 5.99 20.73 25.50
C VAL A 550 6.95 21.19 24.42
N VAL A 551 7.41 20.22 23.63
CA VAL A 551 8.23 20.45 22.44
C VAL A 551 7.62 19.76 21.25
N THR A 552 8.10 20.10 20.06
CA THR A 552 7.58 19.56 18.80
C THR A 552 8.64 18.81 18.04
N GLU A 553 8.19 17.85 17.24
CA GLU A 553 9.01 17.19 16.24
C GLU A 553 8.20 17.09 14.95
N MET A 554 8.75 17.68 13.89
CA MET A 554 8.22 17.49 12.54
C MET A 554 8.90 16.27 11.93
N SER A 555 8.07 15.34 11.49
CA SER A 555 8.54 14.13 10.86
C SER A 555 8.86 14.36 9.37
N THR A 556 10.05 14.86 9.05
CA THR A 556 10.55 14.96 7.67
C THR A 556 11.11 13.62 7.20
N GLY A 557 10.72 13.16 6.02
CA GLY A 557 11.34 12.00 5.36
C GLY A 557 12.52 12.32 4.49
#